data_AF-A0A957SRJ5-F1
#
_entry.id   AF-A0A957SRJ5-F1
#
_cell.length_a   1.000
_cell.length_b   1.000
_cell.length_c   1.000
_cell.angle_alpha   90.00
_cell.angle_beta   90.00
_cell.angle_gamma   90.00
#
_symmetry.space_group_name_H-M   'P 1'
#
loop_
_entity.id
_entity.type
_entity.pdbx_description
1 polymer ?
#
loop_
_entity_poly.entity_id
_entity_poly.type
_entity_poly.pdbx_seq_one_letter_code
_entity_poly.pdbx_strand_id
1 'polypeptide(L)' 'MTIVHNRRPTSLQEIEERTKGMGTEEGRQVGLNFPLQPTDVVITPYGKSGTTWLQQIVHGLRTRGDMDFD' A
#
# COMPACT_ATOMS: atom_id res chain seq x y z
N MET A 1 -10.12 -25.56 16.79
CA MET A 1 -10.67 -24.22 16.52
C MET A 1 -9.75 -23.22 17.19
N THR A 2 -8.82 -22.59 16.46
CA THR A 2 -7.83 -21.70 17.07
C THR A 2 -8.47 -20.34 17.31
N ILE A 3 -8.61 -19.95 18.57
CA ILE A 3 -9.14 -18.63 18.94
C ILE A 3 -8.08 -17.59 18.59
N VAL A 4 -8.29 -16.89 17.47
CA VAL A 4 -7.54 -15.69 17.13
C VAL A 4 -7.97 -14.62 18.12
N HIS A 5 -7.17 -14.39 19.15
CA HIS A 5 -7.39 -13.29 20.08
C HIS A 5 -7.24 -11.98 19.27
N ASN A 6 -8.27 -11.13 19.28
CA ASN A 6 -8.27 -9.80 18.67
C ASN A 6 -7.36 -8.82 19.45
N ARG A 7 -6.09 -9.18 19.62
CA ARG A 7 -5.04 -8.41 20.29
C ARG A 7 -3.99 -7.99 19.28
N ARG A 8 -3.23 -6.94 19.57
CA ARG A 8 -2.10 -6.53 18.73
C ARG A 8 -1.00 -7.62 18.71
N PRO A 9 -0.26 -7.79 17.59
CA PRO A 9 0.90 -8.66 17.54
C PRO A 9 1.96 -8.18 18.53
N THR A 10 2.67 -9.10 19.18
CA THR A 10 3.76 -8.77 20.12
C THR A 10 5.13 -9.28 19.64
N SER A 11 5.19 -9.91 18.46
CA SER A 11 6.43 -10.38 17.83
C SER A 11 6.38 -10.19 16.31
N LEU A 12 7.55 -10.24 15.66
CA LEU A 12 7.65 -10.18 14.20
C LEU A 12 6.99 -11.39 13.54
N GLN A 13 7.10 -12.58 14.14
CA GLN A 13 6.45 -13.79 13.64
C GLN A 13 4.92 -13.65 13.67
N GLU A 14 4.34 -13.08 14.73
CA GLU A 14 2.91 -12.82 14.79
C GLU A 14 2.47 -11.77 13.75
N ILE A 15 3.34 -10.81 13.40
CA ILE A 15 3.07 -9.86 12.30
C ILE A 15 3.05 -10.63 10.97
N GLU A 16 4.09 -11.41 10.70
CA GLU A 16 4.21 -12.20 9.46
C GLU A 16 3.01 -13.13 9.24
N GLU A 17 2.60 -13.88 10.27
CA GLU A 17 1.44 -14.76 10.22
C GLU A 17 0.15 -14.03 9.85
N ARG A 18 -0.02 -12.80 10.36
CA ARG A 18 -1.21 -11.98 10.09
C ARG A 18 -1.16 -11.29 8.73
N THR A 19 0.03 -10.92 8.26
CA THR A 19 0.22 -10.26 6.97
C THR A 19 0.40 -11.25 5.82
N LYS A 20 0.47 -12.56 6.10
CA LYS A 20 0.73 -13.63 5.12
C LYS A 20 -0.20 -13.60 3.90
N GLY A 21 -1.42 -13.10 4.05
CA GLY A 21 -2.39 -12.98 2.95
C GLY A 21 -2.42 -11.62 2.24
N MET A 22 -1.55 -10.67 2.58
CA MET A 22 -1.61 -9.30 2.03
C MET A 22 -1.00 -9.17 0.62
N GLY A 23 -0.35 -10.21 0.11
CA GLY A 23 0.21 -10.23 -1.24
C GLY A 23 0.43 -11.65 -1.74
N THR A 24 0.60 -11.80 -3.05
CA THR A 24 0.98 -13.06 -3.68
C THR A 24 2.26 -12.89 -4.49
N GLU A 25 2.94 -14.00 -4.76
CA GLU A 25 4.14 -13.98 -5.59
C GLU A 25 3.80 -13.53 -7.02
N GLU A 26 2.66 -13.98 -7.55
CA GLU A 26 2.17 -13.56 -8.87
C GLU A 26 1.94 -12.04 -8.92
N GLY A 27 1.30 -11.47 -7.89
CA GLY A 27 1.06 -10.03 -7.80
C GLY A 27 2.38 -9.23 -7.73
N ARG A 28 3.38 -9.77 -7.02
CA ARG A 28 4.72 -9.17 -6.98
C ARG A 28 5.38 -9.17 -8.35
N GLN A 29 5.27 -10.26 -9.11
CA GLN A 29 5.82 -10.34 -10.47
C GLN A 29 5.10 -9.42 -11.45
N VAL A 30 3.78 -9.27 -11.32
CA VAL A 30 3.03 -8.27 -12.11
C VAL A 30 3.55 -6.86 -11.83
N GLY A 31 3.73 -6.50 -10.55
CA GLY A 31 4.26 -5.19 -10.17
C GLY A 31 5.67 -4.91 -10.70
N LEU A 32 6.57 -5.91 -10.65
CA LEU A 32 7.94 -5.77 -11.15
C LEU A 32 8.03 -5.64 -12.67
N ASN A 33 7.08 -6.22 -13.40
CA ASN A 33 7.02 -6.18 -14.87
C ASN A 33 6.12 -5.05 -15.40
N PHE A 34 5.62 -4.17 -14.53
CA PHE A 34 4.73 -3.09 -14.94
C PHE A 34 5.44 -2.12 -15.92
N PRO A 35 4.91 -1.89 -17.14
CA PRO A 35 5.60 -1.13 -18.19
C PRO A 35 5.44 0.39 -17.99
N LEU A 36 6.23 0.96 -17.08
CA LEU A 36 6.24 2.40 -16.80
C LEU A 36 6.57 3.23 -18.05
N GLN A 37 5.88 4.35 -18.20
CA GLN A 37 6.13 5.37 -19.20
C GLN A 37 7.02 6.49 -18.64
N PRO A 38 7.76 7.24 -19.48
CA PRO A 38 8.59 8.36 -19.03
C PRO A 38 7.84 9.47 -18.27
N THR A 39 6.52 9.54 -18.43
CA THR A 39 5.65 10.53 -17.78
C THR A 39 4.99 10.02 -16.49
N ASP A 40 5.19 8.75 -16.14
CA ASP A 40 4.58 8.18 -14.94
C ASP A 40 5.27 8.68 -13.66
N VAL A 41 4.48 8.79 -12.58
CA VAL A 41 4.96 9.16 -11.25
C VAL A 41 4.67 8.04 -10.28
N VAL A 42 5.71 7.51 -9.63
CA VAL A 42 5.59 6.42 -8.65
C VAL A 42 5.72 6.97 -7.23
N ILE A 43 4.73 6.68 -6.37
CA ILE A 43 4.70 7.10 -4.96
C ILE A 43 5.12 5.90 -4.07
N THR A 44 6.33 5.95 -3.50
CA THR A 44 6.92 4.82 -2.74
C THR A 44 7.44 5.17 -1.32
N PRO A 45 6.62 5.72 -0.43
CA PRO A 45 7.04 5.96 0.95
C PRO A 45 7.20 4.66 1.74
N TYR A 46 8.07 4.68 2.75
CA TYR A 46 8.12 3.60 3.73
C TYR A 46 6.81 3.52 4.53
N GLY A 47 6.53 2.34 5.09
CA GLY A 47 5.32 2.08 5.85
C GLY A 47 5.11 3.11 6.96
N LYS A 48 3.91 3.73 6.98
CA LYS A 48 3.52 4.78 7.94
C LYS A 48 4.26 6.12 7.80
N SER A 49 5.06 6.31 6.76
CA SER A 49 5.75 7.58 6.47
C SER A 49 4.95 8.54 5.58
N GLY A 50 3.62 8.52 5.67
CA GLY A 50 2.75 9.50 5.01
C GLY A 50 2.19 9.11 3.64
N THR A 51 2.07 7.82 3.31
CA THR A 51 1.46 7.34 2.05
C THR A 51 0.14 8.03 1.71
N THR A 52 -0.78 8.07 2.67
CA THR A 52 -2.09 8.69 2.49
C THR A 52 -1.99 10.18 2.21
N TRP A 53 -1.16 10.90 2.98
CA TRP A 53 -1.04 12.35 2.82
C TRP A 53 -0.41 12.72 1.48
N LEU A 54 0.67 12.03 1.09
CA LEU A 54 1.35 12.25 -0.18
C LEU A 54 0.45 11.93 -1.38
N GLN A 55 -0.31 10.84 -1.32
CA GLN A 55 -1.26 10.48 -2.38
C GLN A 55 -2.33 11.56 -2.58
N GLN A 56 -2.86 12.15 -1.50
CA GLN A 56 -3.85 13.22 -1.60
C GLN A 56 -3.27 14.52 -2.17
N ILE A 57 -2.04 14.88 -1.79
CA ILE A 57 -1.34 16.04 -2.38
C ILE A 57 -1.16 15.85 -3.89
N VAL A 58 -0.66 14.68 -4.32
CA VAL A 58 -0.45 14.40 -5.75
C VAL A 58 -1.78 14.37 -6.51
N HIS A 59 -2.85 13.84 -5.90
CA HIS A 59 -4.18 13.88 -6.48
C HIS A 59 -4.63 15.33 -6.75
N GLY A 60 -4.60 16.21 -5.74
CA GLY A 60 -4.99 17.60 -5.92
C GLY A 60 -4.16 18.33 -6.98
N LEU A 61 -2.85 18.07 -7.05
CA LEU A 61 -2.00 18.68 -8.08
C LEU A 61 -2.36 18.22 -9.49
N ARG A 62 -2.63 16.93 -9.70
CA ARG A 62 -2.96 16.40 -11.06
C ARG A 62 -4.37 16.75 -11.52
N THR A 63 -5.31 16.92 -10.59
CA THR A 63 -6.71 17.22 -10.90
C THR A 63 -7.03 18.71 -10.82
N ARG A 64 -6.04 19.57 -10.52
CA ARG A 64 -6.21 21.02 -10.32
C ARG A 64 -7.15 21.36 -9.17
N GLY A 65 -7.06 20.59 -8.08
CA GLY A 65 -7.84 20.79 -6.86
C GLY A 65 -9.24 20.18 -6.92
N ASP A 66 -9.47 19.21 -7.81
CA ASP A 66 -10.71 18.42 -7.79
C ASP A 66 -10.79 17.64 -6.48
N MET A 67 -11.95 17.71 -5.85
CA MET A 67 -12.29 17.11 -4.57
C MET A 67 -13.56 16.24 -4.70
N ASP A 68 -13.95 15.89 -5.93
CA ASP A 68 -14.96 14.88 -6.15
C ASP A 68 -14.34 13.49 -5.86
N PHE A 69 -14.93 12.79 -4.91
CA PHE A 69 -14.45 11.49 -4.42
C PHE A 69 -15.47 10.37 -4.69
N ASP A 70 -16.52 10.67 -5.45
CA ASP A 70 -17.61 9.74 -5.77
C ASP A 70 -17.18 8.60 -6.73
#